data_AF-A0A7S1Z8I5-F1
#
_entry.id   AF-A0A7S1Z8I5-F1
#
_cell.length_a   1.000
_cell.length_b   1.000
_cell.length_c   1.000
_cell.angle_alpha   90.00
_cell.angle_beta   90.00
_cell.angle_gamma   90.00
#
_symmetry.space_group_name_H-M   'P 1'
#
loop_
_entity.id
_entity.type
_entity.pdbx_description
1 polymer ?
#
loop_
_entity_poly.entity_id
_entity_poly.type
_entity_poly.pdbx_seq_one_letter_code
_entity_poly.pdbx_strand_id
1 'polypeptide(L)'
;TADGRMDIPPSPRGYQHSPSTMTGVDVLGMGGSLLRGLNPSLVSQPPPSTEETGSDVCFVGQDGANDVLCRDLPDGMRNNIGSWYLSPERHAAEMAVVTAVCVLLMATILPRLPRRPDPKPGVNALRPPLIIRIISVTFFLLQFGYKYVGYPGRTLTMLLPCNILWSLHAVLAVHPSLSTHAANIIVQIMIPYSGLAAVALAVPDTGDCVLPGEVVFFYSHHVALLLFPAYYVGWGGASLQPAHGETHLGSFARWYGLTCAAFALFYFDVAVPLSVWSGLNLNYMMSPPPTPGDIVGGPNFRVVSIGCCAVLFLAMRSMATMAEAGAR
;
A
#
# COMPACT_ATOMS: atom_id res chain seq x y z
N THR A 1 28.19 25.03 -80.74
CA THR A 1 26.78 25.28 -80.40
C THR A 1 26.15 23.97 -79.97
N ALA A 2 26.17 23.70 -78.67
CA ALA A 2 25.46 22.60 -78.04
C ALA A 2 25.10 23.09 -76.63
N ASP A 3 23.80 23.32 -76.42
CA ASP A 3 23.20 23.93 -75.24
C ASP A 3 22.90 22.82 -74.23
N GLY A 4 23.72 22.71 -73.19
CA GLY A 4 23.62 21.68 -72.15
C GLY A 4 22.73 22.13 -71.01
N ARG A 5 21.40 21.95 -71.13
CA ARG A 5 20.47 22.07 -70.02
C ARG A 5 20.64 20.88 -69.07
N MET A 6 20.99 21.19 -67.83
CA MET A 6 21.12 20.25 -66.72
C MET A 6 19.76 20.19 -65.99
N ASP A 7 19.06 19.07 -66.10
CA ASP A 7 17.78 18.84 -65.42
C ASP A 7 18.01 18.59 -63.93
N ILE A 8 17.44 19.46 -63.09
CA ILE A 8 17.45 19.34 -61.63
C ILE A 8 16.30 18.40 -61.22
N PRO A 9 16.54 17.31 -60.47
CA PRO A 9 15.47 16.43 -60.02
C PRO A 9 14.55 17.13 -58.99
N PRO A 10 13.24 16.84 -59.00
CA PRO A 10 12.31 17.46 -58.08
C PRO A 10 12.59 17.05 -56.63
N SER A 11 12.50 18.04 -55.74
CA SER A 11 12.59 17.92 -54.28
C SER A 11 11.68 16.81 -53.74
N PRO A 12 12.12 15.99 -52.76
CA PRO A 12 11.26 15.00 -52.13
C PRO A 12 10.10 15.69 -51.43
N ARG A 13 8.86 15.37 -51.83
CA ARG A 13 7.64 15.82 -51.16
C ARG A 13 7.73 15.47 -49.68
N GLY A 14 7.50 16.47 -48.84
CA GLY A 14 7.49 16.35 -47.39
C GLY A 14 6.60 15.21 -46.92
N TYR A 15 7.16 14.34 -46.10
CA TYR A 15 6.44 13.33 -45.34
C TYR A 15 5.51 14.08 -44.38
N GLN A 16 4.22 14.18 -44.72
CA GLN A 16 3.20 14.61 -43.77
C GLN A 16 3.06 13.51 -42.72
N HIS A 17 3.59 13.77 -41.52
CA HIS A 17 3.25 12.98 -40.33
C HIS A 17 1.75 13.15 -40.07
N SER A 18 0.94 12.20 -40.53
CA SER A 18 -0.40 12.02 -39.99
C SER A 18 -0.26 11.71 -38.50
N PRO A 19 -0.96 12.43 -37.60
CA PRO A 19 -0.99 12.09 -36.19
C PRO A 19 -1.64 10.70 -36.06
N SER A 20 -0.81 9.68 -35.83
CA SER A 20 -1.29 8.34 -35.50
C SER A 20 -2.02 8.42 -34.17
N THR A 21 -3.34 8.19 -34.20
CA THR A 21 -4.14 7.96 -33.00
C THR A 21 -3.52 6.81 -32.20
N MET A 22 -2.93 7.12 -31.05
CA MET A 22 -2.44 6.10 -30.11
C MET A 22 -3.60 5.17 -29.76
N THR A 23 -3.39 3.88 -29.94
CA THR A 23 -4.33 2.86 -29.50
C THR A 23 -4.18 2.63 -27.99
N GLY A 24 -5.17 2.01 -27.34
CA GLY A 24 -5.07 1.65 -25.92
C GLY A 24 -3.89 0.70 -25.62
N VAL A 25 -3.47 -0.10 -26.61
CA VAL A 25 -2.30 -0.98 -26.52
C VAL A 25 -1.01 -0.16 -26.43
N ASP A 26 -0.90 0.93 -27.19
CA ASP A 26 0.27 1.81 -27.18
C ASP A 26 0.43 2.53 -25.83
N VAL A 27 -0.67 2.92 -25.21
CA VAL A 27 -0.68 3.56 -23.88
C VAL A 27 -0.22 2.58 -22.80
N LEU A 28 -0.70 1.33 -22.83
CA LEU A 28 -0.27 0.30 -21.88
C LEU A 28 1.19 -0.10 -22.08
N GLY A 29 1.65 -0.20 -23.33
CA GLY A 29 3.06 -0.44 -23.65
C GLY A 29 3.99 0.66 -23.13
N MET A 30 3.57 1.92 -23.26
CA MET A 30 4.29 3.07 -22.70
C MET A 30 4.32 3.04 -21.17
N GLY A 31 3.20 2.71 -20.52
CA GLY A 31 3.14 2.54 -19.06
C GLY A 31 4.05 1.42 -18.54
N GLY A 32 4.03 0.27 -19.20
CA GLY A 32 4.93 -0.85 -18.88
C GLY A 32 6.40 -0.50 -19.09
N SER A 33 6.71 0.21 -20.18
CA SER A 33 8.08 0.70 -20.47
C SER A 33 8.57 1.69 -19.41
N LEU A 34 7.71 2.59 -18.96
CA LEU A 34 8.01 3.53 -17.87
C LEU A 34 8.34 2.78 -16.57
N LEU A 35 7.50 1.83 -16.18
CA LEU A 35 7.71 1.02 -14.97
C LEU A 35 9.00 0.20 -15.07
N ARG A 36 9.30 -0.41 -16.21
CA ARG A 36 10.56 -1.13 -16.42
C ARG A 36 11.77 -0.18 -16.35
N GLY A 37 11.61 1.06 -16.84
CA GLY A 37 12.65 2.09 -16.76
C GLY A 37 12.97 2.56 -15.34
N LEU A 38 12.04 2.44 -14.39
CA LEU A 38 12.29 2.80 -12.98
C LEU A 38 13.32 1.89 -12.32
N ASN A 39 13.37 0.61 -12.72
CA ASN A 39 14.36 -0.35 -12.23
C ASN A 39 14.61 -1.44 -13.29
N PRO A 40 15.63 -1.26 -14.16
CA PRO A 40 15.95 -2.23 -15.20
C PRO A 40 16.54 -3.54 -14.65
N SER A 41 16.97 -3.56 -13.39
CA SER A 41 17.61 -4.72 -12.75
C SER A 41 16.61 -5.76 -12.21
N LEU A 42 15.30 -5.49 -12.24
CA LEU A 42 14.26 -6.42 -11.79
C LEU A 42 14.10 -7.61 -12.75
N VAL A 43 14.22 -8.83 -12.21
CA VAL A 43 14.09 -10.10 -12.94
C VAL A 43 12.62 -10.51 -13.16
N SER A 44 12.36 -11.38 -14.16
CA SER A 44 11.02 -11.86 -14.52
C SER A 44 10.67 -13.28 -14.05
N GLN A 45 11.53 -13.96 -13.28
CA GLN A 45 11.34 -15.36 -12.84
C GLN A 45 11.79 -15.62 -11.40
N PRO A 46 11.40 -16.77 -10.82
CA PRO A 46 10.23 -16.96 -9.94
C PRO A 46 10.36 -16.20 -8.59
N PRO A 47 9.34 -16.23 -7.71
CA PRO A 47 9.42 -15.55 -6.41
C PRO A 47 10.65 -16.02 -5.62
N PRO A 48 11.42 -15.09 -5.00
CA PRO A 48 12.68 -15.41 -4.33
C PRO A 48 12.53 -16.33 -3.10
N SER A 49 11.30 -16.68 -2.70
CA SER A 49 11.03 -17.68 -1.66
C SER A 49 11.27 -19.13 -2.11
N THR A 50 11.49 -19.37 -3.40
CA THR A 50 11.82 -20.70 -3.95
C THR A 50 13.22 -20.68 -4.54
N GLU A 51 14.24 -20.54 -3.69
CA GLU A 51 15.62 -20.78 -4.11
C GLU A 51 15.76 -22.28 -4.41
N GLU A 52 15.75 -22.68 -5.68
CA GLU A 52 15.83 -24.09 -6.06
C GLU A 52 17.28 -24.59 -6.09
N THR A 53 18.25 -23.68 -6.33
CA THR A 53 19.61 -24.08 -6.76
C THR A 53 20.78 -23.48 -6.00
N GLY A 54 20.57 -22.44 -5.17
CA GLY A 54 21.69 -21.75 -4.50
C GLY A 54 22.42 -20.73 -5.40
N SER A 55 21.95 -20.53 -6.63
CA SER A 55 22.58 -19.70 -7.66
C SER A 55 21.60 -18.77 -8.38
N ASP A 56 20.42 -18.56 -7.81
CA ASP A 56 19.38 -17.76 -8.44
C ASP A 56 19.78 -16.27 -8.44
N VAL A 57 19.52 -15.59 -9.55
CA VAL A 57 19.83 -14.16 -9.73
C VAL A 57 18.65 -13.34 -9.21
N CYS A 58 18.92 -12.48 -8.23
CA CYS A 58 17.91 -11.60 -7.63
C CYS A 58 17.88 -10.20 -8.29
N PHE A 59 19.02 -9.71 -8.78
CA PHE A 59 19.11 -8.46 -9.55
C PHE A 59 20.06 -8.64 -10.75
N VAL A 60 19.62 -8.19 -11.93
CA VAL A 60 20.44 -8.20 -13.16
C VAL A 60 21.32 -6.96 -13.20
N GLY A 61 22.61 -7.14 -13.49
CA GLY A 61 23.50 -6.02 -13.79
C GLY A 61 23.15 -5.34 -15.12
N GLN A 62 23.56 -4.07 -15.32
CA GLN A 62 23.18 -3.28 -16.51
C GLN A 62 23.59 -3.92 -17.86
N ASP A 63 24.51 -4.88 -17.87
CA ASP A 63 24.95 -5.61 -19.07
C ASP A 63 25.15 -7.12 -18.82
N GLY A 64 24.48 -7.70 -17.81
CA GLY A 64 24.73 -9.07 -17.34
C GLY A 64 26.09 -9.26 -16.65
N ALA A 65 26.89 -8.19 -16.55
CA ALA A 65 28.04 -8.12 -15.67
C ALA A 65 27.59 -7.64 -14.28
N ASN A 66 28.00 -8.36 -13.22
CA ASN A 66 27.66 -8.11 -11.81
C ASN A 66 26.20 -8.43 -11.42
N ASP A 67 25.68 -9.55 -11.89
CA ASP A 67 24.43 -10.10 -11.34
C ASP A 67 24.57 -10.35 -9.83
N VAL A 68 23.55 -9.94 -9.08
CA VAL A 68 23.50 -10.15 -7.63
C VAL A 68 22.76 -11.45 -7.36
N LEU A 69 23.49 -12.44 -6.87
CA LEU A 69 22.91 -13.72 -6.48
C LEU A 69 22.10 -13.57 -5.19
N CYS A 70 21.00 -14.29 -5.09
CA CYS A 70 20.13 -14.26 -3.92
C CYS A 70 20.88 -14.66 -2.63
N ARG A 71 21.86 -15.57 -2.73
CA ARG A 71 22.72 -15.98 -1.60
C ARG A 71 23.62 -14.88 -1.05
N ASP A 72 23.92 -13.85 -1.86
CA ASP A 72 24.83 -12.76 -1.48
C ASP A 72 24.07 -11.62 -0.78
N LEU A 73 22.74 -11.74 -0.65
CA LEU A 73 21.91 -10.73 -0.04
C LEU A 73 21.90 -10.83 1.49
N PRO A 74 21.77 -9.67 2.19
CA PRO A 74 21.66 -9.63 3.64
C PRO A 74 20.52 -10.51 4.17
N ASP A 75 20.72 -11.03 5.38
CA ASP A 75 19.70 -11.81 6.09
C ASP A 75 18.38 -11.02 6.22
N GLY A 76 17.26 -11.72 6.02
CA GLY A 76 15.91 -11.13 6.06
C GLY A 76 15.52 -10.32 4.81
N MET A 77 16.46 -9.94 3.94
CA MET A 77 16.15 -9.25 2.68
C MET A 77 15.53 -10.20 1.65
N ARG A 78 15.98 -11.46 1.62
CA ARG A 78 15.61 -12.45 0.58
C ARG A 78 14.10 -12.65 0.41
N ASN A 79 13.39 -12.76 1.53
CA ASN A 79 11.94 -12.96 1.54
C ASN A 79 11.16 -11.76 0.99
N ASN A 80 11.81 -10.60 0.87
CA ASN A 80 11.22 -9.32 0.52
C ASN A 80 11.68 -8.81 -0.85
N ILE A 81 12.23 -9.65 -1.72
CA ILE A 81 12.68 -9.21 -3.06
C ILE A 81 11.54 -9.28 -4.05
N GLY A 82 11.37 -8.20 -4.82
CA GLY A 82 10.39 -8.10 -5.89
C GLY A 82 10.89 -8.74 -7.17
N SER A 83 9.96 -9.31 -7.93
CA SER A 83 10.20 -9.76 -9.30
C SER A 83 8.98 -9.47 -10.16
N TRP A 84 9.15 -9.43 -11.49
CA TRP A 84 8.05 -9.27 -12.44
C TRP A 84 7.24 -10.58 -12.55
N TYR A 85 6.53 -10.95 -11.48
CA TYR A 85 5.60 -12.08 -11.52
C TYR A 85 4.44 -11.83 -12.50
N LEU A 86 4.02 -10.57 -12.60
CA LEU A 86 3.13 -10.07 -13.65
C LEU A 86 3.91 -9.12 -14.56
N SER A 87 3.46 -8.98 -15.81
CA SER A 87 4.11 -8.07 -16.74
C SER A 87 4.02 -6.61 -16.27
N PRO A 88 5.01 -5.75 -16.60
CA PRO A 88 4.95 -4.32 -16.28
C PRO A 88 3.72 -3.62 -16.86
N GLU A 89 3.28 -4.02 -18.07
CA GLU A 89 2.08 -3.47 -18.72
C GLU A 89 0.83 -3.77 -17.88
N ARG A 90 0.77 -4.97 -17.29
CA ARG A 90 -0.32 -5.33 -16.38
C ARG A 90 -0.27 -4.53 -15.07
N HIS A 91 0.91 -4.24 -14.53
CA HIS A 91 1.05 -3.33 -13.38
C HIS A 91 0.49 -1.95 -13.71
N ALA A 92 0.90 -1.37 -14.84
CA ALA A 92 0.42 -0.07 -15.29
C ALA A 92 -1.11 -0.07 -15.52
N ALA A 93 -1.66 -1.12 -16.14
CA ALA A 93 -3.09 -1.26 -16.36
C ALA A 93 -3.87 -1.33 -15.04
N GLU A 94 -3.46 -2.19 -14.11
CA GLU A 94 -4.14 -2.35 -12.83
C GLU A 94 -4.05 -1.07 -11.99
N MET A 95 -2.90 -0.40 -11.96
CA MET A 95 -2.75 0.92 -11.32
C MET A 95 -3.73 1.92 -11.91
N ALA A 96 -3.72 2.14 -13.23
CA ALA A 96 -4.59 3.13 -13.87
C ALA A 96 -6.09 2.87 -13.57
N VAL A 97 -6.52 1.60 -13.66
CA VAL A 97 -7.93 1.22 -13.41
C VAL A 97 -8.30 1.38 -11.94
N VAL A 98 -7.49 0.85 -11.01
CA VAL A 98 -7.74 0.92 -9.57
C VAL A 98 -7.76 2.37 -9.11
N THR A 99 -6.81 3.18 -9.56
CA THR A 99 -6.72 4.60 -9.21
C THR A 99 -7.93 5.38 -9.71
N ALA A 100 -8.35 5.17 -10.96
CA ALA A 100 -9.55 5.80 -11.48
C ALA A 100 -10.79 5.45 -10.65
N VAL A 101 -11.01 4.16 -10.35
CA VAL A 101 -12.15 3.70 -9.54
C VAL A 101 -12.11 4.30 -8.14
N CYS A 102 -10.96 4.26 -7.47
CA CYS A 102 -10.85 4.73 -6.10
C CYS A 102 -10.96 6.25 -5.98
N VAL A 103 -10.39 7.02 -6.91
CA VAL A 103 -10.55 8.47 -6.98
C VAL A 103 -12.02 8.84 -7.18
N LEU A 104 -12.73 8.15 -8.08
CA LEU A 104 -14.18 8.36 -8.28
C LEU A 104 -14.97 8.03 -7.00
N LEU A 105 -14.67 6.91 -6.35
CA LEU A 105 -15.31 6.55 -5.07
C LEU A 105 -15.05 7.61 -4.00
N MET A 106 -13.80 8.04 -3.81
CA MET A 106 -13.46 9.09 -2.83
C MET A 106 -14.13 10.43 -3.16
N ALA A 107 -14.13 10.84 -4.42
CA ALA A 107 -14.77 12.08 -4.87
C ALA A 107 -16.29 12.07 -4.61
N THR A 108 -16.92 10.89 -4.65
CA THR A 108 -18.35 10.75 -4.30
C THR A 108 -18.59 10.65 -2.79
N ILE A 109 -17.69 10.00 -2.03
CA ILE A 109 -17.90 9.73 -0.60
C ILE A 109 -17.49 10.92 0.26
N LEU A 110 -16.28 11.47 0.08
CA LEU A 110 -15.69 12.49 0.96
C LEU A 110 -16.59 13.72 1.17
N PRO A 111 -17.22 14.31 0.12
CA PRO A 111 -18.10 15.47 0.32
C PRO A 111 -19.38 15.17 1.11
N ARG A 112 -19.76 13.89 1.21
CA ARG A 112 -20.97 13.41 1.87
C ARG A 112 -20.71 12.88 3.29
N LEU A 113 -19.47 12.92 3.77
CA LEU A 113 -19.17 12.49 5.13
C LEU A 113 -19.72 13.50 6.14
N PRO A 114 -20.33 13.03 7.24
CA PRO A 114 -20.80 13.93 8.29
C PRO A 114 -19.61 14.70 8.87
N ARG A 115 -19.71 16.03 8.84
CA ARG A 115 -18.70 16.88 9.47
C ARG A 115 -18.83 16.77 10.98
N ARG A 116 -17.70 16.52 11.64
CA ARG A 116 -17.62 16.53 13.09
C ARG A 116 -17.11 17.91 13.50
N PRO A 117 -17.90 18.72 14.22
CA PRO A 117 -17.45 20.03 14.64
C PRO A 117 -16.26 19.87 15.58
N ASP A 118 -15.29 20.77 15.45
CA ASP A 118 -14.24 20.89 16.45
C ASP A 118 -14.89 21.28 17.79
N PRO A 119 -14.52 20.63 18.91
CA PRO A 119 -14.91 21.13 20.22
C PRO A 119 -14.28 22.50 20.47
N LYS A 120 -14.51 23.07 21.66
CA LYS A 120 -13.85 24.31 22.08
C LYS A 120 -12.35 24.27 21.74
N PRO A 121 -11.74 25.39 21.31
CA PRO A 121 -10.32 25.43 20.94
C PRO A 121 -9.44 24.75 22.00
N GLY A 122 -8.63 23.77 21.57
CA GLY A 122 -7.73 23.01 22.45
C GLY A 122 -8.29 21.68 22.98
N VAL A 123 -9.58 21.40 22.81
CA VAL A 123 -10.18 20.10 23.13
C VAL A 123 -10.42 19.34 21.82
N ASN A 124 -9.68 18.27 21.57
CA ASN A 124 -10.02 17.32 20.50
C ASN A 124 -10.44 16.03 21.19
N ALA A 125 -11.73 15.68 21.12
CA ALA A 125 -12.29 14.52 21.82
C ALA A 125 -11.66 13.19 21.36
N LEU A 126 -11.11 13.15 20.15
CA LEU A 126 -10.41 12.00 19.59
C LEU A 126 -8.91 12.01 19.88
N ARG A 127 -8.39 13.03 20.59
CA ARG A 127 -6.98 13.07 20.96
C ARG A 127 -6.75 12.13 22.13
N PRO A 128 -5.85 11.14 22.00
CA PRO A 128 -5.62 10.19 23.08
C PRO A 128 -4.97 10.85 24.31
N PRO A 129 -5.17 10.29 25.52
CA PRO A 129 -4.50 10.72 26.74
C PRO A 129 -2.98 10.57 26.62
N LEU A 130 -2.25 11.28 27.49
CA LEU A 130 -0.78 11.34 27.45
C LEU A 130 -0.11 9.96 27.43
N ILE A 131 -0.60 9.01 28.22
CA ILE A 131 -0.04 7.65 28.28
C ILE A 131 -0.14 6.96 26.92
N ILE A 132 -1.32 6.99 26.28
CA ILE A 132 -1.50 6.42 24.95
C ILE A 132 -0.61 7.13 23.92
N ARG A 133 -0.46 8.45 24.02
CA ARG A 133 0.43 9.21 23.14
C ARG A 133 1.89 8.76 23.25
N ILE A 134 2.38 8.59 24.48
CA ILE A 134 3.74 8.10 24.75
C ILE A 134 3.89 6.71 24.15
N ILE A 135 2.95 5.80 24.41
CA ILE A 135 2.95 4.44 23.86
C ILE A 135 3.00 4.50 22.33
N SER A 136 2.12 5.26 21.68
CA SER A 136 2.07 5.36 20.21
C SER A 136 3.37 5.86 19.60
N VAL A 137 3.98 6.89 20.18
CA VAL A 137 5.27 7.41 19.70
C VAL A 137 6.39 6.40 19.94
N THR A 138 6.43 5.76 21.11
CA THR A 138 7.45 4.75 21.43
C THR A 138 7.39 3.56 20.47
N PHE A 139 6.21 3.01 20.22
CA PHE A 139 6.05 1.89 19.29
C PHE A 139 6.41 2.30 17.85
N PHE A 140 6.01 3.50 17.40
CA PHE A 140 6.41 4.01 16.09
C PHE A 140 7.94 4.15 15.98
N LEU A 141 8.60 4.75 16.97
CA LEU A 141 10.05 4.96 16.96
C LEU A 141 10.83 3.65 17.05
N LEU A 142 10.38 2.69 17.86
CA LEU A 142 10.99 1.36 17.95
C LEU A 142 10.87 0.61 16.63
N GLN A 143 9.69 0.63 16.01
CA GLN A 143 9.49 0.01 14.69
C GLN A 143 10.39 0.66 13.64
N PHE A 144 10.41 2.00 13.58
CA PHE A 144 11.30 2.73 12.69
C PHE A 144 12.77 2.37 12.94
N GLY A 145 13.19 2.28 14.21
CA GLY A 145 14.54 1.89 14.62
C GLY A 145 14.95 0.51 14.11
N TYR A 146 14.10 -0.51 14.32
CA TYR A 146 14.34 -1.87 13.81
C TYR A 146 14.48 -1.90 12.28
N LYS A 147 13.66 -1.13 11.57
CA LYS A 147 13.72 -1.05 10.10
C LYS A 147 14.88 -0.20 9.58
N TYR A 148 15.31 0.81 10.34
CA TYR A 148 16.46 1.66 10.01
C TYR A 148 17.80 0.93 10.19
N VAL A 149 17.93 0.12 11.24
CA VAL A 149 19.16 -0.64 11.54
C VAL A 149 19.30 -1.91 10.68
N GLY A 150 18.21 -2.40 10.09
CA GLY A 150 18.23 -3.58 9.23
C GLY A 150 18.90 -3.35 7.86
N TYR A 151 18.58 -4.22 6.91
CA TYR A 151 19.18 -4.18 5.57
C TYR A 151 18.81 -2.91 4.78
N PRO A 152 19.60 -2.49 3.77
CA PRO A 152 19.33 -1.31 2.96
C PRO A 152 17.93 -1.35 2.30
N GLY A 153 17.18 -0.26 2.45
CA GLY A 153 15.81 -0.17 1.91
C GLY A 153 14.73 -0.77 2.82
N ARG A 154 15.08 -1.47 3.91
CA ARG A 154 14.12 -2.02 4.87
C ARG A 154 13.22 -0.95 5.50
N THR A 155 13.66 0.31 5.58
CA THR A 155 12.82 1.44 6.03
C THR A 155 11.58 1.65 5.17
N LEU A 156 11.58 1.25 3.89
CA LEU A 156 10.40 1.28 3.02
C LEU A 156 9.29 0.37 3.53
N THR A 157 9.61 -0.65 4.33
CA THR A 157 8.61 -1.49 5.00
C THR A 157 7.81 -0.72 6.05
N MET A 158 8.15 0.53 6.39
CA MET A 158 7.24 1.43 7.14
C MET A 158 5.92 1.69 6.41
N LEU A 159 5.86 1.37 5.12
CA LEU A 159 4.66 1.39 4.27
C LEU A 159 3.87 0.07 4.31
N LEU A 160 4.28 -0.91 5.10
CA LEU A 160 3.46 -2.09 5.40
C LEU A 160 2.25 -1.68 6.27
N PRO A 161 1.12 -2.40 6.19
CA PRO A 161 -0.15 -1.89 6.73
C PRO A 161 -0.12 -1.64 8.24
N CYS A 162 0.51 -2.52 9.02
CA CYS A 162 0.66 -2.36 10.47
C CYS A 162 1.53 -1.14 10.84
N ASN A 163 2.52 -0.81 10.01
CA ASN A 163 3.41 0.33 10.22
C ASN A 163 2.75 1.65 9.83
N ILE A 164 1.89 1.63 8.80
CA ILE A 164 0.99 2.75 8.49
C ILE A 164 0.04 3.01 9.65
N LEU A 165 -0.56 1.96 10.23
CA LEU A 165 -1.43 2.13 11.39
C LEU A 165 -0.71 2.82 12.55
N TRP A 166 0.54 2.44 12.84
CA TRP A 166 1.36 3.16 13.82
C TRP A 166 1.67 4.59 13.42
N SER A 167 1.90 4.85 12.13
CA SER A 167 2.11 6.21 11.61
C SER A 167 0.86 7.08 11.81
N LEU A 168 -0.33 6.55 11.50
CA LEU A 168 -1.61 7.21 11.73
C LEU A 168 -1.85 7.46 13.23
N HIS A 169 -1.51 6.49 14.08
CA HIS A 169 -1.53 6.63 15.54
C HIS A 169 -0.61 7.75 16.03
N ALA A 170 0.62 7.79 15.53
CA ALA A 170 1.59 8.83 15.87
C ALA A 170 1.06 10.21 15.46
N VAL A 171 0.48 10.33 14.25
CA VAL A 171 -0.17 11.58 13.79
C VAL A 171 -1.30 12.01 14.73
N LEU A 172 -2.22 11.11 15.10
CA LEU A 172 -3.29 11.39 16.08
C LEU A 172 -2.72 11.82 17.45
N ALA A 173 -1.59 11.24 17.85
CA ALA A 173 -0.97 11.51 19.14
C ALA A 173 -0.23 12.86 19.19
N VAL A 174 0.47 13.25 18.12
CA VAL A 174 1.41 14.38 18.15
C VAL A 174 0.93 15.61 17.41
N HIS A 175 0.12 15.48 16.36
CA HIS A 175 -0.21 16.60 15.49
C HIS A 175 -1.15 17.60 16.20
N PRO A 176 -0.65 18.79 16.61
CA PRO A 176 -1.36 19.66 17.56
C PRO A 176 -2.57 20.38 16.93
N SER A 177 -2.56 20.56 15.61
CA SER A 177 -3.59 21.26 14.84
C SER A 177 -4.47 20.32 14.00
N LEU A 178 -4.49 19.02 14.32
CA LEU A 178 -5.32 18.07 13.60
C LEU A 178 -6.80 18.31 13.96
N SER A 179 -7.60 18.71 12.98
CA SER A 179 -9.04 18.92 13.18
C SER A 179 -9.72 17.64 13.64
N THR A 180 -10.79 17.77 14.43
CA THR A 180 -11.58 16.65 14.90
C THR A 180 -12.21 15.89 13.73
N HIS A 181 -12.55 16.56 12.62
CA HIS A 181 -13.02 15.88 11.42
C HIS A 181 -11.94 15.01 10.76
N ALA A 182 -10.71 15.52 10.58
CA ALA A 182 -9.61 14.74 10.04
C ALA A 182 -9.22 13.57 10.96
N ALA A 183 -9.16 13.81 12.26
CA ALA A 183 -8.93 12.76 13.26
C ALA A 183 -10.02 11.67 13.19
N ASN A 184 -11.28 12.05 12.98
CA ASN A 184 -12.39 11.10 12.83
C ASN A 184 -12.22 10.24 11.57
N ILE A 185 -11.82 10.83 10.44
CA ILE A 185 -11.55 10.07 9.21
C ILE A 185 -10.42 9.05 9.45
N ILE A 186 -9.33 9.48 10.08
CA ILE A 186 -8.20 8.60 10.39
C ILE A 186 -8.66 7.43 11.26
N VAL A 187 -9.36 7.70 12.37
CA VAL A 187 -9.88 6.65 13.26
C VAL A 187 -10.84 5.70 12.54
N GLN A 188 -11.72 6.22 11.68
CA GLN A 188 -12.68 5.40 10.92
C GLN A 188 -11.98 4.44 9.94
N ILE A 189 -10.85 4.84 9.35
CA ILE A 189 -10.01 4.01 8.48
C ILE A 189 -9.21 2.99 9.32
N MET A 190 -8.70 3.40 10.47
CA MET A 190 -7.88 2.55 11.34
C MET A 190 -8.66 1.36 11.90
N ILE A 191 -9.95 1.53 12.18
CA ILE A 191 -10.80 0.46 12.74
C ILE A 191 -10.79 -0.78 11.82
N PRO A 192 -11.18 -0.71 10.53
CA PRO A 192 -11.10 -1.89 9.68
C PRO A 192 -9.67 -2.35 9.39
N TYR A 193 -8.72 -1.41 9.23
CA TYR A 193 -7.31 -1.76 8.97
C TYR A 193 -6.67 -2.58 10.08
N SER A 194 -7.13 -2.43 11.34
CA SER A 194 -6.65 -3.26 12.45
C SER A 194 -6.87 -4.76 12.22
N GLY A 195 -7.80 -5.16 11.35
CA GLY A 195 -7.92 -6.54 10.90
C GLY A 195 -6.62 -7.10 10.31
N LEU A 196 -5.80 -6.26 9.67
CA LEU A 196 -4.50 -6.68 9.12
C LEU A 196 -3.52 -7.04 10.23
N ALA A 197 -3.61 -6.41 11.40
CA ALA A 197 -2.84 -6.82 12.56
C ALA A 197 -3.33 -8.18 13.11
N ALA A 198 -4.63 -8.47 13.03
CA ALA A 198 -5.16 -9.80 13.38
C ALA A 198 -4.65 -10.88 12.41
N VAL A 199 -4.59 -10.57 11.10
CA VAL A 199 -3.99 -11.47 10.11
C VAL A 199 -2.50 -11.69 10.40
N ALA A 200 -1.74 -10.63 10.69
CA ALA A 200 -0.32 -10.75 11.03
C ALA A 200 -0.06 -11.56 12.31
N LEU A 201 -0.99 -11.58 13.27
CA LEU A 201 -0.91 -12.46 14.44
C LEU A 201 -1.31 -13.90 14.13
N ALA A 202 -2.28 -14.11 13.23
CA ALA A 202 -2.75 -15.43 12.84
C ALA A 202 -1.78 -16.17 11.90
N VAL A 203 -1.14 -15.42 11.01
CA VAL A 203 -0.14 -15.89 10.04
C VAL A 203 1.10 -15.02 10.18
N PRO A 204 1.92 -15.25 11.22
CA PRO A 204 3.08 -14.42 11.49
C PRO A 204 4.16 -14.62 10.44
N ASP A 205 4.58 -13.52 9.82
CA ASP A 205 5.78 -13.45 9.00
C ASP A 205 6.90 -12.76 9.80
N THR A 206 7.71 -13.58 10.47
CA THR A 206 8.89 -13.12 11.22
C THR A 206 10.18 -13.40 10.47
N GLY A 207 10.12 -13.70 9.17
CA GLY A 207 11.29 -14.08 8.38
C GLY A 207 12.30 -12.95 8.20
N ASP A 208 11.87 -11.70 8.33
CA ASP A 208 12.74 -10.52 8.29
C ASP A 208 13.22 -10.07 9.69
N CYS A 209 12.69 -10.67 10.77
CA CYS A 209 12.91 -10.24 12.15
C CYS A 209 14.22 -10.78 12.73
N VAL A 210 15.34 -10.24 12.27
CA VAL A 210 16.70 -10.72 12.59
C VAL A 210 17.33 -10.03 13.81
N LEU A 211 16.79 -8.88 14.25
CA LEU A 211 17.39 -8.09 15.32
C LEU A 211 16.97 -8.57 16.72
N PRO A 212 17.80 -8.37 17.76
CA PRO A 212 17.47 -8.76 19.13
C PRO A 212 16.14 -8.17 19.61
N GLY A 213 15.26 -9.04 20.11
CA GLY A 213 13.94 -8.66 20.62
C GLY A 213 12.91 -8.33 19.54
N GLU A 214 13.27 -8.36 18.25
CA GLU A 214 12.38 -7.96 17.16
C GLU A 214 11.14 -8.86 17.05
N VAL A 215 11.28 -10.16 17.28
CA VAL A 215 10.15 -11.11 17.32
C VAL A 215 9.19 -10.81 18.48
N VAL A 216 9.71 -10.51 19.68
CA VAL A 216 8.85 -10.14 20.82
C VAL A 216 8.14 -8.82 20.53
N PHE A 217 8.87 -7.87 19.95
CA PHE A 217 8.30 -6.59 19.54
C PHE A 217 7.19 -6.79 18.50
N PHE A 218 7.41 -7.63 17.49
CA PHE A 218 6.44 -8.03 16.46
C PHE A 218 5.09 -8.38 17.11
N TYR A 219 5.06 -9.34 18.02
CA TYR A 219 3.80 -9.73 18.66
C TYR A 219 3.19 -8.61 19.52
N SER A 220 4.01 -7.94 20.33
CA SER A 220 3.52 -6.90 21.25
C SER A 220 2.87 -5.72 20.53
N HIS A 221 3.46 -5.28 19.41
CA HIS A 221 2.95 -4.13 18.68
C HIS A 221 1.69 -4.48 17.88
N HIS A 222 1.58 -5.70 17.36
CA HIS A 222 0.36 -6.13 16.67
C HIS A 222 -0.82 -6.28 17.63
N VAL A 223 -0.59 -6.80 18.84
CA VAL A 223 -1.62 -6.83 19.88
C VAL A 223 -2.08 -5.40 20.22
N ALA A 224 -1.14 -4.46 20.40
CA ALA A 224 -1.48 -3.08 20.67
C ALA A 224 -2.32 -2.43 19.55
N LEU A 225 -2.02 -2.73 18.28
CA LEU A 225 -2.79 -2.26 17.12
C LEU A 225 -4.24 -2.76 17.09
N LEU A 226 -4.56 -3.89 17.74
CA LEU A 226 -5.93 -4.36 17.92
C LEU A 226 -6.66 -3.65 19.07
N LEU A 227 -5.92 -3.30 20.13
CA LEU A 227 -6.49 -2.65 21.32
C LEU A 227 -6.85 -1.18 21.08
N PHE A 228 -6.09 -0.49 20.24
CA PHE A 228 -6.28 0.94 20.03
C PHE A 228 -7.61 1.35 19.34
N PRO A 229 -8.04 0.70 18.27
CA PRO A 229 -9.37 0.95 17.70
C PRO A 229 -10.49 0.70 18.72
N ALA A 230 -10.37 -0.35 19.54
CA ALA A 230 -11.32 -0.62 20.62
C ALA A 230 -11.32 0.51 21.65
N TYR A 231 -10.15 1.06 21.99
CA TYR A 231 -10.05 2.25 22.82
C TYR A 231 -10.82 3.43 22.22
N TYR A 232 -10.64 3.74 20.92
CA TYR A 232 -11.31 4.88 20.30
C TYR A 232 -12.83 4.76 20.27
N VAL A 233 -13.34 3.55 20.01
CA VAL A 233 -14.79 3.29 19.99
C VAL A 233 -15.39 3.31 21.41
N GLY A 234 -14.73 2.65 22.37
CA GLY A 234 -15.25 2.51 23.73
C GLY A 234 -15.10 3.75 24.61
N TRP A 235 -13.95 4.44 24.52
CA TRP A 235 -13.60 5.55 25.42
C TRP A 235 -13.13 6.82 24.70
N GLY A 236 -12.53 6.68 23.52
CA GLY A 236 -11.97 7.81 22.76
C GLY A 236 -13.00 8.61 21.98
N GLY A 237 -14.30 8.35 22.15
CA GLY A 237 -15.38 9.15 21.59
C GLY A 237 -15.60 8.99 20.08
N ALA A 238 -14.97 8.01 19.43
CA ALA A 238 -15.32 7.64 18.06
C ALA A 238 -16.69 6.95 18.05
N SER A 239 -17.49 7.20 17.01
CA SER A 239 -18.76 6.51 16.82
C SER A 239 -18.87 5.99 15.40
N LEU A 240 -19.25 4.73 15.28
CA LEU A 240 -19.54 4.03 14.03
C LEU A 240 -21.02 4.12 13.66
N GLN A 241 -21.85 4.61 14.58
CA GLN A 241 -23.28 4.84 14.35
C GLN A 241 -23.53 5.97 13.33
N PRO A 242 -24.63 5.91 12.57
CA PRO A 242 -24.97 6.94 11.61
C PRO A 242 -25.17 8.31 12.28
N ALA A 243 -24.85 9.37 11.55
CA ALA A 243 -25.23 10.71 11.96
C ALA A 243 -26.75 10.90 11.88
N HIS A 244 -27.27 11.91 12.59
CA HIS A 244 -28.70 12.21 12.57
C HIS A 244 -29.21 12.43 11.14
N GLY A 245 -30.24 11.67 10.75
CA GLY A 245 -30.83 11.72 9.41
C GLY A 245 -30.17 10.80 8.38
N GLU A 246 -29.17 10.00 8.76
CA GLU A 246 -28.58 8.98 7.89
C GLU A 246 -29.08 7.57 8.23
N THR A 247 -29.21 6.72 7.21
CA THR A 247 -29.47 5.29 7.43
C THR A 247 -28.18 4.60 7.90
N HIS A 248 -28.33 3.56 8.73
CA HIS A 248 -27.19 2.73 9.17
C HIS A 248 -26.41 2.17 7.97
N LEU A 249 -27.13 1.62 6.98
CA LEU A 249 -26.51 1.06 5.78
C LEU A 249 -25.76 2.13 4.97
N GLY A 250 -26.33 3.33 4.83
CA GLY A 250 -25.71 4.43 4.08
C GLY A 250 -24.41 4.91 4.73
N SER A 251 -24.43 5.16 6.04
CA SER A 251 -23.23 5.53 6.80
C SER A 251 -22.17 4.42 6.73
N PHE A 252 -22.58 3.17 6.98
CA PHE A 252 -21.69 2.01 6.93
C PHE A 252 -21.02 1.88 5.56
N ALA A 253 -21.79 1.91 4.48
CA ALA A 253 -21.29 1.75 3.12
C ALA A 253 -20.30 2.86 2.73
N ARG A 254 -20.54 4.11 3.13
CA ARG A 254 -19.62 5.23 2.84
C ARG A 254 -18.28 5.06 3.54
N TRP A 255 -18.29 4.75 4.84
CA TRP A 255 -17.05 4.58 5.59
C TRP A 255 -16.29 3.30 5.20
N TYR A 256 -17.01 2.21 4.93
CA TYR A 256 -16.43 0.99 4.37
C TYR A 256 -15.78 1.26 3.00
N GLY A 257 -16.52 1.89 2.08
CA GLY A 257 -16.04 2.24 0.75
C GLY A 257 -14.83 3.17 0.78
N LEU A 258 -14.83 4.18 1.68
CA LEU A 258 -13.68 5.06 1.89
C LEU A 258 -12.45 4.27 2.34
N THR A 259 -12.62 3.34 3.27
CA THR A 259 -11.52 2.52 3.80
C THR A 259 -10.92 1.63 2.72
N CYS A 260 -11.76 0.95 1.93
CA CYS A 260 -11.31 0.13 0.81
C CYS A 260 -10.60 0.97 -0.27
N ALA A 261 -11.16 2.13 -0.62
CA ALA A 261 -10.55 3.03 -1.61
C ALA A 261 -9.20 3.59 -1.13
N ALA A 262 -9.10 3.96 0.14
CA ALA A 262 -7.85 4.46 0.72
C ALA A 262 -6.77 3.39 0.73
N PHE A 263 -7.14 2.15 1.02
CA PHE A 263 -6.23 1.01 0.99
C PHE A 263 -5.74 0.77 -0.43
N ALA A 264 -6.65 0.60 -1.37
CA ALA A 264 -6.33 0.29 -2.75
C ALA A 264 -5.46 1.38 -3.40
N LEU A 265 -5.77 2.67 -3.20
CA LEU A 265 -4.93 3.77 -3.70
C LEU A 265 -3.53 3.72 -3.11
N PHE A 266 -3.41 3.54 -1.80
CA PHE A 266 -2.10 3.46 -1.18
C PHE A 266 -1.26 2.30 -1.77
N TYR A 267 -1.84 1.12 -1.93
CA TYR A 267 -1.09 -0.02 -2.44
C TYR A 267 -0.72 0.10 -3.92
N PHE A 268 -1.65 0.57 -4.76
CA PHE A 268 -1.40 0.68 -6.19
C PHE A 268 -0.60 1.92 -6.56
N ASP A 269 -0.80 3.06 -5.91
CA ASP A 269 -0.11 4.32 -6.27
C ASP A 269 1.15 4.59 -5.45
N VAL A 270 1.32 3.98 -4.28
CA VAL A 270 2.50 4.18 -3.42
C VAL A 270 3.34 2.92 -3.33
N ALA A 271 2.75 1.80 -2.89
CA ALA A 271 3.52 0.58 -2.66
C ALA A 271 4.06 -0.03 -3.96
N VAL A 272 3.29 -0.09 -5.05
CA VAL A 272 3.78 -0.64 -6.34
C VAL A 272 4.94 0.17 -6.91
N PRO A 273 4.86 1.51 -7.11
CA PRO A 273 6.00 2.26 -7.66
C PRO A 273 7.26 2.16 -6.80
N LEU A 274 7.10 2.17 -5.47
CA LEU A 274 8.24 2.02 -4.57
C LEU A 274 8.81 0.60 -4.57
N SER A 275 7.98 -0.42 -4.76
CA SER A 275 8.43 -1.80 -4.91
C SER A 275 9.23 -1.97 -6.20
N VAL A 276 8.75 -1.39 -7.30
CA VAL A 276 9.48 -1.36 -8.58
C VAL A 276 10.81 -0.64 -8.42
N TRP A 277 10.79 0.59 -7.90
CA TRP A 277 11.98 1.42 -7.74
C TRP A 277 13.03 0.78 -6.82
N SER A 278 12.62 0.26 -5.66
CA SER A 278 13.54 -0.32 -4.68
C SER A 278 13.94 -1.77 -4.98
N GLY A 279 13.18 -2.46 -5.83
CA GLY A 279 13.34 -3.89 -6.03
C GLY A 279 12.86 -4.76 -4.86
N LEU A 280 12.18 -4.17 -3.87
CA LEU A 280 11.58 -4.90 -2.75
C LEU A 280 10.11 -5.25 -3.06
N ASN A 281 9.66 -6.41 -2.63
CA ASN A 281 8.28 -6.85 -2.71
C ASN A 281 7.43 -6.27 -1.57
N LEU A 282 7.27 -4.95 -1.53
CA LEU A 282 6.57 -4.29 -0.43
C LEU A 282 5.12 -4.77 -0.39
N ASN A 283 4.75 -5.41 0.73
CA ASN A 283 3.43 -6.00 0.95
C ASN A 283 2.97 -6.90 -0.20
N TYR A 284 3.88 -7.68 -0.77
CA TYR A 284 3.55 -8.66 -1.80
C TYR A 284 2.88 -8.02 -3.03
N MET A 285 3.31 -6.81 -3.43
CA MET A 285 2.74 -6.10 -4.59
C MET A 285 3.43 -6.44 -5.91
N MET A 286 4.59 -7.08 -5.88
CA MET A 286 5.34 -7.53 -7.07
C MET A 286 5.15 -9.03 -7.31
N SER A 287 5.16 -9.83 -6.24
CA SER A 287 4.97 -11.28 -6.27
C SER A 287 4.18 -11.76 -5.04
N PRO A 288 3.44 -12.87 -5.16
CA PRO A 288 2.58 -13.36 -4.07
C PRO A 288 3.39 -13.79 -2.82
N PRO A 289 2.79 -13.76 -1.62
CA PRO A 289 3.45 -14.24 -0.42
C PRO A 289 3.72 -15.74 -0.49
N PRO A 290 4.77 -16.24 0.19
CA PRO A 290 5.06 -17.67 0.24
C PRO A 290 3.97 -18.46 0.95
N THR A 291 3.37 -17.91 2.02
CA THR A 291 2.34 -18.57 2.83
C THR A 291 1.25 -17.58 3.25
N PRO A 292 -0.05 -17.90 3.10
CA PRO A 292 -0.63 -19.00 2.33
C PRO A 292 -0.63 -18.65 0.83
N GLY A 293 0.51 -18.83 0.16
CA GLY A 293 0.67 -18.52 -1.28
C GLY A 293 -0.32 -19.24 -2.18
N ASP A 294 -0.88 -20.36 -1.71
CA ASP A 294 -1.88 -21.14 -2.44
C ASP A 294 -3.25 -20.45 -2.58
N ILE A 295 -3.63 -19.59 -1.63
CA ILE A 295 -4.93 -18.88 -1.65
C ILE A 295 -4.84 -17.59 -2.47
N VAL A 296 -3.69 -16.94 -2.42
CA VAL A 296 -3.41 -15.65 -3.06
C VAL A 296 -2.32 -15.80 -4.13
N GLY A 297 -2.35 -16.90 -4.86
CA GLY A 297 -1.44 -17.18 -5.98
C GLY A 297 -2.06 -16.89 -7.34
N GLY A 298 -1.26 -17.03 -8.39
CA GLY A 298 -1.72 -17.01 -9.77
C GLY A 298 -1.89 -15.60 -10.38
N PRO A 299 -2.41 -15.53 -11.62
CA PRO A 299 -2.34 -14.31 -12.42
C PRO A 299 -3.07 -13.14 -11.77
N ASN A 300 -4.11 -13.37 -10.97
CA ASN A 300 -4.95 -12.31 -10.40
C ASN A 300 -4.67 -12.03 -8.92
N PHE A 301 -3.53 -12.50 -8.40
CA PHE A 301 -3.28 -12.52 -6.96
C PHE A 301 -3.47 -11.18 -6.26
N ARG A 302 -3.04 -10.05 -6.84
CA ARG A 302 -3.18 -8.73 -6.20
C ARG A 302 -4.63 -8.29 -6.04
N VAL A 303 -5.44 -8.54 -7.06
CA VAL A 303 -6.88 -8.23 -7.02
C VAL A 303 -7.57 -9.13 -6.00
N VAL A 304 -7.19 -10.40 -5.94
CA VAL A 304 -7.67 -11.35 -4.92
C VAL A 304 -7.26 -10.89 -3.51
N SER A 305 -6.00 -10.51 -3.31
CA SER A 305 -5.48 -10.00 -2.03
C SER A 305 -6.23 -8.75 -1.56
N ILE A 306 -6.48 -7.78 -2.46
CA ILE A 306 -7.33 -6.63 -2.14
C ILE A 306 -8.75 -7.08 -1.79
N GLY A 307 -9.32 -8.02 -2.55
CA GLY A 307 -10.65 -8.58 -2.26
C GLY A 307 -10.74 -9.21 -0.87
N CYS A 308 -9.75 -10.02 -0.49
CA CYS A 308 -9.62 -10.59 0.84
C CYS A 308 -9.51 -9.50 1.91
N CYS A 309 -8.71 -8.45 1.68
CA CYS A 309 -8.62 -7.30 2.59
C CYS A 309 -9.97 -6.57 2.70
N ALA A 310 -10.70 -6.40 1.61
CA ALA A 310 -12.02 -5.77 1.62
C ALA A 310 -13.04 -6.60 2.44
N VAL A 311 -13.05 -7.93 2.29
CA VAL A 311 -13.88 -8.83 3.12
C VAL A 311 -13.49 -8.72 4.60
N LEU A 312 -12.19 -8.68 4.90
CA LEU A 312 -11.70 -8.48 6.27
C LEU A 312 -12.14 -7.13 6.83
N PHE A 313 -12.05 -6.05 6.05
CA PHE A 313 -12.49 -4.73 6.48
C PHE A 313 -13.99 -4.68 6.73
N LEU A 314 -14.77 -5.38 5.90
CA LEU A 314 -16.21 -5.55 6.10
C LEU A 314 -16.49 -6.24 7.44
N ALA A 315 -15.81 -7.35 7.71
CA ALA A 315 -15.95 -8.10 8.96
C ALA A 315 -15.58 -7.26 10.18
N MET A 316 -14.40 -6.63 10.16
CA MET A 316 -13.91 -5.78 11.25
C MET A 316 -14.85 -4.61 11.54
N ARG A 317 -15.31 -3.91 10.49
CA ARG A 317 -16.25 -2.80 10.65
C ARG A 317 -17.59 -3.27 11.21
N SER A 318 -18.10 -4.40 10.73
CA SER A 318 -19.36 -4.98 11.19
C SER A 318 -19.27 -5.35 12.68
N MET A 319 -18.22 -6.06 13.08
CA MET A 319 -17.97 -6.42 14.47
C MET A 319 -17.89 -5.19 15.37
N ALA A 320 -17.11 -4.17 14.98
CA ALA A 320 -16.96 -2.96 15.76
C ALA A 320 -18.28 -2.17 15.87
N THR A 321 -19.08 -2.13 14.79
CA THR A 321 -20.39 -1.45 14.77
C THR A 321 -21.38 -2.17 15.68
N MET A 322 -21.41 -3.51 15.65
CA MET A 322 -22.26 -4.32 16.53
C MET A 322 -21.83 -4.20 17.99
N ALA A 323 -20.52 -4.21 18.26
CA ALA A 323 -19.98 -4.05 19.61
C ALA A 323 -20.33 -2.67 20.20
N GLU A 324 -20.23 -1.59 19.43
CA GLU A 324 -20.67 -0.27 19.88
C GLU A 324 -22.18 -0.23 20.13
N ALA A 325 -22.97 -0.83 19.25
CA ALA A 325 -24.43 -0.85 19.37
C ALA A 325 -24.89 -1.64 20.61
N GLY A 326 -24.23 -2.75 20.96
CA GLY A 326 -24.56 -3.54 22.14
C GLY A 326 -24.07 -2.95 23.47
N ALA A 327 -23.13 -2.00 23.43
CA ALA A 327 -22.59 -1.33 24.62
C ALA A 327 -23.35 -0.05 25.02
N ARG A 328 -24.26 0.45 24.17
CA ARG A 328 -25.08 1.65 24.39
C ARG A 328 -26.51 1.26 24.74
#